data_AF-H7EIB7-F1
#
_entry.id   AF-H7EIB7-F1
#
_cell.length_a   1.000
_cell.length_b   1.000
_cell.length_c   1.000
_cell.angle_alpha   90.00
_cell.angle_beta   90.00
_cell.angle_gamma   90.00
#
_symmetry.space_group_name_H-M   'P 1'
#
loop_
_entity.id
_entity.type
_entity.pdbx_description
1 polymer ?
#
loop_
_entity_poly.entity_id
_entity_poly.type
_entity_poly.pdbx_seq_one_letter_code
_entity_poly.pdbx_strand_id
1 'polypeptide(L)'
;MLVMKKANGKKSSSVFVVAALISLCVSLASCAKPGDSTVHDAMAAARQKNYDGAVSLFKRALDEESNYSRETILNFIANICMTEGDFESAIPYMEESLALKPDYRMLVQLGRTYREIGDDASAERSYARAVELNPEKGEAYASLGALKIASGKYSEAVADLTKAARAEPKIAVIRANLAVALALSGDTDSAEAEFAEAARLKCENLDDFRARAGM
;
A
#
# COMPACT_ATOMS: atom_id res chain seq x y z
N MET A 1 -84.86 -20.46 -27.63
CA MET A 1 -83.78 -21.35 -28.14
C MET A 1 -82.45 -20.66 -27.88
N LEU A 2 -81.88 -20.87 -26.70
CA LEU A 2 -80.73 -20.13 -26.17
C LEU A 2 -79.54 -21.09 -26.10
N VAL A 3 -78.63 -21.02 -27.08
CA VAL A 3 -77.40 -21.83 -27.07
C VAL A 3 -76.26 -20.96 -26.57
N MET A 4 -75.87 -21.16 -25.30
CA MET A 4 -74.70 -20.51 -24.72
C MET A 4 -73.40 -21.20 -25.16
N LYS A 5 -72.47 -20.36 -25.62
CA LYS A 5 -71.15 -20.66 -26.15
C LYS A 5 -70.17 -20.92 -24.99
N LYS A 6 -69.67 -22.15 -24.82
CA LYS A 6 -68.57 -22.45 -23.89
C LYS A 6 -67.24 -22.17 -24.59
N ALA A 7 -66.66 -20.99 -24.35
CA ALA A 7 -65.26 -20.71 -24.64
C ALA A 7 -64.43 -21.16 -23.42
N ASN A 8 -63.80 -22.33 -23.49
CA ASN A 8 -62.95 -22.82 -22.42
C ASN A 8 -61.55 -22.19 -22.57
N GLY A 9 -61.25 -21.25 -21.67
CA GLY A 9 -60.02 -20.46 -21.69
C GLY A 9 -58.78 -21.27 -21.32
N LYS A 10 -57.94 -21.57 -22.32
CA LYS A 10 -56.51 -21.85 -22.11
C LYS A 10 -55.79 -20.54 -21.79
N LYS A 11 -55.90 -20.06 -20.55
CA LYS A 11 -55.05 -18.99 -19.99
C LYS A 11 -54.83 -19.26 -18.51
N SER A 12 -53.98 -20.21 -18.13
CA SER A 12 -53.45 -20.24 -16.75
C SER A 12 -52.29 -21.24 -16.56
N SER A 13 -51.23 -21.15 -17.37
CA SER A 13 -49.98 -21.85 -17.03
C SER A 13 -48.75 -21.02 -17.39
N SER A 14 -48.80 -20.24 -18.48
CA SER A 14 -47.67 -19.39 -18.90
C SER A 14 -47.46 -18.16 -18.03
N VAL A 15 -48.51 -17.59 -17.41
CA VAL A 15 -48.37 -16.38 -16.56
C VAL A 15 -47.74 -16.68 -15.21
N PHE A 16 -48.00 -17.87 -14.64
CA PHE A 16 -47.39 -18.29 -13.36
C PHE A 16 -45.91 -18.66 -13.50
N VAL A 17 -45.50 -19.25 -14.62
CA VAL A 17 -44.08 -19.56 -14.88
C VAL A 17 -43.26 -18.29 -15.11
N VAL A 18 -43.83 -17.29 -15.79
CA VAL A 18 -43.17 -15.99 -15.99
C VAL A 18 -43.07 -15.19 -14.67
N ALA A 19 -44.08 -15.25 -13.79
CA ALA A 19 -44.02 -14.62 -12.47
C ALA A 19 -43.00 -15.30 -11.53
N ALA A 20 -42.88 -16.63 -11.57
CA ALA A 20 -41.88 -17.37 -10.80
C ALA A 20 -40.44 -17.13 -11.31
N LEU A 21 -40.25 -16.94 -12.62
CA LEU A 21 -38.95 -16.58 -13.20
C LEU A 21 -38.58 -15.12 -12.94
N ILE A 22 -39.53 -14.20 -12.84
CA ILE A 22 -39.25 -12.82 -12.43
C ILE A 22 -38.88 -12.77 -10.93
N SER A 23 -39.50 -13.59 -10.09
CA SER A 23 -39.11 -13.71 -8.67
C SER A 23 -37.72 -14.34 -8.48
N LEU A 24 -37.29 -15.22 -9.40
CA LEU A 24 -35.94 -15.82 -9.38
C LEU A 24 -34.88 -14.94 -10.08
N CYS A 25 -35.29 -14.04 -10.97
CA CYS A 25 -34.41 -13.05 -11.61
C CYS A 25 -34.18 -11.80 -10.75
N VAL A 26 -35.01 -11.52 -9.74
CA VAL A 26 -34.76 -10.44 -8.77
C VAL A 26 -33.76 -10.87 -7.67
N SER A 27 -33.48 -12.17 -7.52
CA SER A 27 -32.37 -12.68 -6.69
C SER A 27 -30.98 -12.62 -7.36
N LEU A 28 -30.88 -12.05 -8.57
CA LEU A 28 -29.61 -11.60 -9.15
C LEU A 28 -29.34 -10.10 -8.85
N ALA A 29 -29.98 -9.57 -7.81
CA ALA A 29 -29.60 -8.30 -7.21
C ALA A 29 -28.25 -8.46 -6.51
N SER A 30 -27.18 -8.05 -7.20
CA SER A 30 -25.87 -7.65 -6.69
C SER A 30 -25.23 -8.53 -5.59
N CYS A 31 -24.13 -9.22 -5.92
CA CYS A 31 -23.23 -9.86 -4.94
C CYS A 31 -22.56 -8.87 -3.95
N ALA A 32 -22.99 -7.60 -3.88
CA ALA A 32 -22.45 -6.61 -2.96
C ALA A 32 -23.05 -6.82 -1.56
N LYS A 33 -22.18 -7.05 -0.59
CA LYS A 33 -22.57 -7.10 0.82
C LYS A 33 -22.75 -5.68 1.37
N PRO A 34 -23.50 -5.48 2.47
CA PRO A 34 -23.70 -4.13 3.04
C PRO A 34 -22.38 -3.38 3.29
N GLY A 35 -21.36 -4.09 3.79
CA GLY A 35 -20.03 -3.53 4.02
C GLY A 35 -19.33 -3.02 2.76
N ASP A 36 -19.67 -3.55 1.57
CA ASP A 36 -19.07 -3.08 0.30
C ASP A 36 -19.54 -1.67 -0.04
N SER A 37 -20.81 -1.35 0.21
CA SER A 37 -21.32 0.02 0.06
C SER A 37 -20.62 0.96 1.03
N THR A 38 -20.46 0.53 2.28
CA THR A 38 -19.79 1.32 3.31
C THR A 38 -18.32 1.59 2.95
N VAL A 39 -17.61 0.61 2.38
CA VAL A 39 -16.26 0.79 1.84
C VAL A 39 -16.24 1.80 0.68
N HIS A 40 -17.20 1.73 -0.24
CA HIS A 40 -17.28 2.69 -1.35
C HIS A 40 -17.57 4.12 -0.87
N ASP A 41 -18.46 4.28 0.11
CA ASP A 41 -18.74 5.57 0.73
C ASP A 41 -17.51 6.13 1.45
N ALA A 42 -16.75 5.26 2.14
CA ALA A 42 -15.50 5.63 2.79
C ALA A 42 -14.47 6.14 1.79
N MET A 43 -14.29 5.44 0.66
CA MET A 43 -13.41 5.87 -0.43
C MET A 43 -13.88 7.19 -1.06
N ALA A 44 -15.19 7.39 -1.22
CA ALA A 44 -15.75 8.62 -1.75
C ALA A 44 -15.51 9.80 -0.81
N ALA A 45 -15.63 9.60 0.50
CA ALA A 45 -15.29 10.60 1.52
C ALA A 45 -13.78 10.92 1.51
N ALA A 46 -12.92 9.91 1.39
CA ALA A 46 -11.46 10.11 1.32
C ALA A 46 -11.05 10.93 0.09
N ARG A 47 -11.68 10.71 -1.07
CA ARG A 47 -11.47 11.52 -2.29
C ARG A 47 -11.87 12.98 -2.11
N GLN A 48 -12.85 13.24 -1.24
CA GLN A 48 -13.28 14.59 -0.86
C GLN A 48 -12.42 15.19 0.25
N LYS A 49 -11.34 14.51 0.67
CA LYS A 49 -10.50 14.87 1.82
C LYS A 49 -11.25 14.96 3.15
N ASN A 50 -12.43 14.33 3.22
CA ASN A 50 -13.13 14.12 4.48
C ASN A 50 -12.56 12.86 5.14
N TYR A 51 -11.36 13.00 5.70
CA TYR A 51 -10.60 11.87 6.23
C TYR A 51 -11.22 11.28 7.50
N ASP A 52 -11.67 12.11 8.44
CA ASP A 52 -12.41 11.66 9.63
C ASP A 52 -13.65 10.82 9.27
N GLY A 53 -14.44 11.31 8.30
CA GLY A 53 -15.61 10.61 7.80
C GLY A 53 -15.24 9.29 7.11
N ALA A 54 -14.17 9.30 6.31
CA ALA A 54 -13.68 8.11 5.64
C ALA A 54 -13.20 7.04 6.64
N VAL A 55 -12.39 7.41 7.63
CA VAL A 55 -11.92 6.49 8.68
C VAL A 55 -13.09 5.92 9.47
N SER A 56 -14.07 6.75 9.81
CA SER A 56 -15.28 6.29 10.52
C SER A 56 -16.07 5.27 9.72
N LEU A 57 -16.23 5.48 8.41
CA LEU A 57 -16.89 4.54 7.51
C LEU A 57 -16.08 3.26 7.34
N PHE A 58 -14.76 3.33 7.18
CA PHE A 58 -13.91 2.13 7.12
C PHE A 58 -13.96 1.31 8.41
N LYS A 59 -13.97 1.96 9.57
CA LYS A 59 -14.15 1.26 10.86
C LYS A 59 -15.48 0.53 10.92
N ARG A 60 -16.57 1.17 10.50
CA ARG A 60 -17.88 0.51 10.39
C ARG A 60 -17.83 -0.68 9.43
N ALA A 61 -17.14 -0.54 8.30
CA ALA A 61 -16.98 -1.63 7.34
C ALA A 61 -16.19 -2.83 7.90
N LEU A 62 -15.36 -2.65 8.93
CA LEU A 62 -14.69 -3.77 9.62
C LEU A 62 -15.65 -4.62 10.47
N ASP A 63 -16.79 -4.04 10.87
CA ASP A 63 -17.83 -4.71 11.66
C ASP A 63 -18.96 -5.28 10.79
N GLU A 64 -19.01 -4.89 9.51
CA GLU A 64 -20.00 -5.34 8.54
C GLU A 64 -19.44 -6.50 7.69
N GLU A 65 -20.32 -7.38 7.20
CA GLU A 65 -19.88 -8.34 6.20
C GLU A 65 -19.52 -7.61 4.90
N SER A 66 -18.28 -7.77 4.46
CA SER A 66 -17.76 -7.22 3.21
C SER A 66 -17.03 -8.28 2.39
N ASN A 67 -16.92 -8.05 1.08
CA ASN A 67 -16.06 -8.78 0.16
C ASN A 67 -14.61 -8.26 0.20
N TYR A 68 -14.39 -7.08 0.78
CA TYR A 68 -13.05 -6.59 1.07
C TYR A 68 -12.43 -7.38 2.23
N SER A 69 -11.16 -7.74 2.11
CA SER A 69 -10.45 -8.35 3.23
C SER A 69 -10.31 -7.33 4.36
N ARG A 70 -10.31 -7.81 5.61
CA ARG A 70 -10.02 -6.99 6.79
C ARG A 70 -8.69 -6.22 6.63
N GLU A 71 -7.66 -6.92 6.15
CA GLU A 71 -6.36 -6.34 5.81
C GLU A 71 -6.46 -5.15 4.84
N THR A 72 -7.24 -5.28 3.78
CA THR A 72 -7.39 -4.21 2.78
C THR A 72 -8.07 -2.98 3.38
N ILE A 73 -9.08 -3.18 4.24
CA ILE A 73 -9.73 -2.07 4.94
C ILE A 73 -8.77 -1.39 5.92
N LEU A 74 -7.99 -2.16 6.69
CA LEU A 74 -6.96 -1.63 7.59
C LEU A 74 -5.90 -0.82 6.83
N ASN A 75 -5.48 -1.28 5.65
CA ASN A 75 -4.57 -0.54 4.78
C ASN A 75 -5.15 0.80 4.33
N PHE A 76 -6.44 0.87 4.03
CA PHE A 76 -7.07 2.15 3.69
C PHE A 76 -7.06 3.14 4.85
N ILE A 77 -7.37 2.67 6.07
CA ILE A 77 -7.31 3.49 7.28
C ILE A 77 -5.88 3.99 7.51
N ALA A 78 -4.91 3.08 7.50
CA ALA A 78 -3.49 3.42 7.68
C ALA A 78 -3.03 4.48 6.67
N ASN A 79 -3.36 4.33 5.39
CA ASN A 79 -2.99 5.28 4.35
C ASN A 79 -3.64 6.66 4.53
N ILE A 80 -4.86 6.72 5.07
CA ILE A 80 -5.50 7.99 5.40
C ILE A 80 -4.76 8.67 6.55
N CYS A 81 -4.52 7.96 7.65
CA CYS A 81 -3.76 8.51 8.78
C CYS A 81 -2.37 9.02 8.34
N MET A 82 -1.67 8.27 7.49
CA MET A 82 -0.40 8.70 6.89
C MET A 82 -0.53 9.97 6.04
N THR A 83 -1.64 10.14 5.32
CA THR A 83 -1.88 11.34 4.48
C THR A 83 -2.12 12.58 5.34
N GLU A 84 -2.72 12.40 6.52
CA GLU A 84 -2.93 13.47 7.50
C GLU A 84 -1.70 13.77 8.36
N GLY A 85 -0.67 12.94 8.28
CA GLY A 85 0.52 13.02 9.13
C GLY A 85 0.29 12.48 10.55
N ASP A 86 -0.83 11.81 10.80
CA ASP A 86 -1.12 11.12 12.05
C ASP A 86 -0.45 9.74 12.06
N PHE A 87 0.88 9.77 12.24
CA PHE A 87 1.72 8.58 12.24
C PHE A 87 1.41 7.64 13.40
N GLU A 88 1.08 8.19 14.58
CA GLU A 88 0.76 7.40 15.77
C GLU A 88 -0.51 6.57 15.57
N SER A 89 -1.57 7.18 15.00
CA SER A 89 -2.80 6.43 14.68
C SER A 89 -2.61 5.44 13.55
N ALA A 90 -1.70 5.67 12.60
CA ALA A 90 -1.47 4.76 11.47
C ALA A 90 -0.88 3.41 11.89
N ILE A 91 0.05 3.41 12.86
CA ILE A 91 0.81 2.24 13.32
C ILE A 91 -0.07 1.03 13.67
N PRO A 92 -1.07 1.13 14.57
CA PRO A 92 -1.86 -0.05 14.95
C PRO A 92 -2.59 -0.69 13.78
N TYR A 93 -3.10 0.09 12.82
CA TYR A 93 -3.74 -0.46 11.61
C TYR A 93 -2.74 -1.12 10.68
N MET A 94 -1.53 -0.57 10.53
CA MET A 94 -0.46 -1.20 9.76
C MET A 94 -0.01 -2.52 10.39
N GLU A 95 0.16 -2.55 11.70
CA GLU A 95 0.57 -3.76 12.43
C GLU A 95 -0.49 -4.86 12.36
N GLU A 96 -1.76 -4.52 12.56
CA GLU A 96 -2.87 -5.46 12.43
C GLU A 96 -2.97 -5.99 10.99
N SER A 97 -2.86 -5.11 10.01
CA SER A 97 -2.82 -5.49 8.60
C SER A 97 -1.69 -6.48 8.29
N LEU A 98 -0.48 -6.18 8.75
CA LEU A 98 0.71 -7.00 8.56
C LEU A 98 0.67 -8.33 9.33
N ALA A 99 -0.08 -8.40 10.43
CA ALA A 99 -0.33 -9.64 11.16
C ALA A 99 -1.28 -10.57 10.37
N LEU A 100 -2.25 -10.00 9.63
CA LEU A 100 -3.15 -10.76 8.77
C LEU A 100 -2.46 -11.22 7.48
N LYS A 101 -1.69 -10.33 6.86
CA LYS A 101 -0.96 -10.61 5.63
C LYS A 101 0.34 -9.79 5.58
N PRO A 102 1.50 -10.43 5.75
CA PRO A 102 2.77 -9.76 5.55
C PRO A 102 2.88 -9.17 4.15
N ASP A 103 3.25 -7.89 4.05
CA ASP A 103 3.46 -7.19 2.79
C ASP A 103 4.74 -6.35 2.87
N TYR A 104 5.57 -6.46 1.83
CA TYR A 104 6.87 -5.79 1.78
C TYR A 104 6.74 -4.27 1.83
N ARG A 105 5.81 -3.72 1.03
CA ARG A 105 5.66 -2.27 0.92
C ARG A 105 5.13 -1.71 2.24
N MET A 106 4.18 -2.40 2.86
CA MET A 106 3.63 -2.00 4.15
C MET A 106 4.67 -2.10 5.27
N LEU A 107 5.56 -3.10 5.28
CA LEU A 107 6.66 -3.18 6.24
C LEU A 107 7.66 -2.01 6.09
N VAL A 108 8.01 -1.65 4.87
CA VAL A 108 8.85 -0.46 4.61
C VAL A 108 8.14 0.81 5.07
N GLN A 109 6.84 0.96 4.79
CA GLN A 109 6.08 2.12 5.22
C GLN A 109 5.97 2.19 6.74
N LEU A 110 5.68 1.08 7.43
CA LEU A 110 5.67 1.01 8.89
C LEU A 110 7.02 1.40 9.49
N GLY A 111 8.13 0.94 8.88
CA GLY A 111 9.46 1.36 9.28
C GLY A 111 9.69 2.87 9.13
N ARG A 112 9.14 3.49 8.08
CA ARG A 112 9.20 4.96 7.90
C ARG A 112 8.35 5.68 8.94
N THR A 113 7.14 5.21 9.17
CA THR A 113 6.22 5.75 10.18
C THR A 113 6.87 5.75 11.57
N TYR A 114 7.54 4.65 11.94
CA TYR A 114 8.29 4.59 13.20
C TYR A 114 9.43 5.61 13.28
N ARG A 115 10.13 5.88 12.17
CA ARG A 115 11.15 6.94 12.14
C ARG A 115 10.58 8.34 12.29
N GLU A 116 9.42 8.61 11.70
CA GLU A 116 8.75 9.93 11.83
C GLU A 116 8.38 10.24 13.28
N ILE A 117 8.05 9.22 14.08
CA ILE A 117 7.79 9.38 15.53
C ILE A 117 9.05 9.22 16.40
N GLY A 118 10.22 9.02 15.80
CA GLY A 118 11.51 8.87 16.49
C GLY A 118 11.76 7.50 17.13
N ASP A 119 10.95 6.48 16.86
CA ASP A 119 11.18 5.11 17.31
C ASP A 119 12.04 4.33 16.29
N ASP A 120 13.32 4.68 16.27
CA ASP A 120 14.31 4.06 15.39
C ASP A 120 14.45 2.54 15.64
N ALA A 121 14.20 2.06 16.86
CA ALA A 121 14.29 0.64 17.18
C ALA A 121 13.16 -0.17 16.51
N SER A 122 11.93 0.34 16.54
CA SER A 122 10.79 -0.28 15.86
C SER A 122 10.89 -0.13 14.34
N ALA A 123 11.49 0.97 13.87
CA ALA A 123 11.82 1.14 12.45
C ALA A 123 12.80 0.06 11.97
N GLU A 124 13.90 -0.17 12.69
CA GLU A 124 14.91 -1.19 12.36
C GLU A 124 14.27 -2.57 12.22
N ARG A 125 13.42 -2.98 13.19
CA ARG A 125 12.71 -4.27 13.15
C ARG A 125 11.78 -4.38 11.95
N SER A 126 11.08 -3.30 11.60
CA SER A 126 10.16 -3.30 10.46
C SER A 126 10.90 -3.44 9.13
N TYR A 127 12.01 -2.72 8.94
CA TYR A 127 12.83 -2.87 7.75
C TYR A 127 13.55 -4.23 7.68
N ALA A 128 14.01 -4.77 8.81
CA ALA A 128 14.60 -6.10 8.86
C ALA A 128 13.60 -7.18 8.40
N ARG A 129 12.35 -7.11 8.88
CA ARG A 129 11.26 -7.98 8.39
C ARG A 129 11.00 -7.78 6.90
N ALA A 130 11.09 -6.56 6.37
CA ALA A 130 10.95 -6.31 4.93
C ALA A 130 12.06 -6.98 4.12
N VAL A 131 13.30 -6.92 4.59
CA VAL A 131 14.45 -7.62 3.98
C VAL A 131 14.25 -9.13 4.01
N GLU A 132 13.78 -9.69 5.13
CA GLU A 132 13.47 -11.13 5.22
C GLU A 132 12.37 -11.54 4.23
N LEU A 133 11.34 -10.71 4.07
CA LEU A 133 10.23 -10.99 3.17
C LEU A 133 10.62 -10.87 1.68
N ASN A 134 11.52 -9.95 1.34
CA ASN A 134 12.04 -9.81 -0.02
C ASN A 134 13.50 -9.35 -0.03
N PRO A 135 14.47 -10.30 -0.04
CA PRO A 135 15.89 -9.99 0.07
C PRO A 135 16.49 -9.41 -1.22
N GLU A 136 15.75 -9.38 -2.32
CA GLU A 136 16.22 -8.88 -3.63
C GLU A 136 15.89 -7.39 -3.84
N LYS A 137 15.11 -6.77 -2.94
CA LYS A 137 14.75 -5.35 -3.04
C LYS A 137 15.69 -4.46 -2.24
N GLY A 138 16.17 -3.38 -2.86
CA GLY A 138 17.17 -2.49 -2.27
C GLY A 138 16.61 -1.48 -1.27
N GLU A 139 15.34 -1.07 -1.42
CA GLU A 139 14.72 -0.03 -0.60
C GLU A 139 14.79 -0.29 0.93
N ALA A 140 14.52 -1.51 1.39
CA ALA A 140 14.58 -1.85 2.81
C ALA A 140 16.03 -1.83 3.35
N TYR A 141 17.00 -2.35 2.58
CA TYR A 141 18.42 -2.24 2.91
C TYR A 141 18.90 -0.78 2.95
N ALA A 142 18.46 0.05 2.00
CA ALA A 142 18.81 1.46 1.98
C ALA A 142 18.29 2.19 3.23
N SER A 143 17.08 1.82 3.68
CA SER A 143 16.46 2.39 4.88
C SER A 143 17.18 1.93 6.16
N LEU A 144 17.57 0.66 6.26
CA LEU A 144 18.43 0.15 7.34
C LEU A 144 19.79 0.84 7.37
N GLY A 145 20.43 0.99 6.20
CA GLY A 145 21.71 1.67 6.09
C GLY A 145 21.64 3.13 6.54
N ALA A 146 20.60 3.87 6.14
CA ALA A 146 20.38 5.24 6.59
C ALA A 146 20.19 5.34 8.11
N LEU A 147 19.45 4.40 8.70
CA LEU A 147 19.25 4.32 10.15
C LEU A 147 20.57 4.03 10.89
N LYS A 148 21.39 3.13 10.34
CA LYS A 148 22.70 2.77 10.88
C LYS A 148 23.71 3.91 10.76
N ILE A 149 23.68 4.71 9.69
CA ILE A 149 24.44 5.97 9.59
C ILE A 149 24.06 6.90 10.75
N ALA A 150 22.77 7.14 10.96
CA ALA A 150 22.29 8.01 12.03
C ALA A 150 22.70 7.51 13.43
N SER A 151 22.78 6.19 13.61
CA SER A 151 23.20 5.54 14.85
C SER A 151 24.72 5.36 15.01
N GLY A 152 25.54 5.86 14.08
CA GLY A 152 27.00 5.71 14.12
C GLY A 152 27.55 4.33 13.75
N LYS A 153 26.70 3.41 13.29
CA LYS A 153 27.07 2.02 12.92
C LYS A 153 27.54 1.97 11.46
N TYR A 154 28.61 2.70 11.12
CA TYR A 154 28.99 2.95 9.73
C TYR A 154 29.37 1.70 8.94
N SER A 155 30.14 0.77 9.51
CA SER A 155 30.53 -0.47 8.82
C SER A 155 29.33 -1.35 8.49
N GLU A 156 28.34 -1.42 9.38
CA GLU A 156 27.08 -2.14 9.10
C GLU A 156 26.25 -1.42 8.04
N ALA A 157 26.22 -0.08 8.06
CA ALA A 157 25.54 0.71 7.04
C ALA A 157 26.15 0.48 5.65
N VAL A 158 27.48 0.42 5.54
CA VAL A 158 28.18 0.09 4.27
C VAL A 158 27.72 -1.28 3.76
N ALA A 159 27.61 -2.28 4.62
CA ALA A 159 27.17 -3.61 4.21
C ALA A 159 25.74 -3.63 3.64
N ASP A 160 24.79 -2.97 4.32
CA ASP A 160 23.41 -2.88 3.85
C ASP A 160 23.29 -2.02 2.58
N LEU A 161 23.95 -0.87 2.54
CA LEU A 161 23.92 0.03 1.39
C LEU A 161 24.61 -0.57 0.16
N THR A 162 25.61 -1.42 0.34
CA THR A 162 26.22 -2.19 -0.75
C THR A 162 25.21 -3.17 -1.35
N LYS A 163 24.40 -3.85 -0.52
CA LYS A 163 23.32 -4.72 -1.01
C LYS A 163 22.25 -3.92 -1.74
N ALA A 164 21.82 -2.80 -1.16
CA ALA A 164 20.88 -1.88 -1.80
C ALA A 164 21.40 -1.39 -3.16
N ALA A 165 22.68 -1.01 -3.22
CA ALA A 165 23.35 -0.52 -4.42
C ALA A 165 23.45 -1.57 -5.53
N ARG A 166 23.56 -2.86 -5.17
CA ARG A 166 23.55 -3.98 -6.13
C ARG A 166 22.15 -4.27 -6.64
N ALA A 167 21.15 -4.27 -5.75
CA ALA A 167 19.75 -4.51 -6.11
C ALA A 167 19.19 -3.39 -7.01
N GLU A 168 19.53 -2.14 -6.71
CA GLU A 168 18.99 -0.95 -7.38
C GLU A 168 20.11 -0.02 -7.87
N PRO A 169 20.85 -0.41 -8.92
CA PRO A 169 22.10 0.25 -9.31
C PRO A 169 21.94 1.67 -9.87
N LYS A 170 20.72 2.06 -10.27
CA LYS A 170 20.44 3.36 -10.90
C LYS A 170 19.85 4.41 -9.95
N ILE A 171 19.76 4.09 -8.66
CA ILE A 171 19.17 5.00 -7.67
C ILE A 171 20.28 5.84 -7.01
N ALA A 172 20.40 7.09 -7.45
CA ALA A 172 21.42 8.02 -7.00
C ALA A 172 21.46 8.22 -5.48
N VAL A 173 20.30 8.22 -4.80
CA VAL A 173 20.25 8.38 -3.33
C VAL A 173 20.87 7.20 -2.59
N ILE A 174 20.78 5.97 -3.13
CA ILE A 174 21.42 4.79 -2.53
C ILE A 174 22.94 4.91 -2.64
N ARG A 175 23.45 5.33 -3.80
CA ARG A 175 24.89 5.59 -4.03
C ARG A 175 25.41 6.69 -3.10
N ALA A 176 24.67 7.80 -2.97
CA ALA A 176 25.04 8.89 -2.07
C ALA A 176 25.09 8.43 -0.60
N ASN A 177 24.11 7.66 -0.14
CA ASN A 177 24.12 7.12 1.22
C ASN A 177 25.29 6.15 1.44
N LEU A 178 25.60 5.29 0.45
CA LEU A 178 26.77 4.39 0.52
C LEU A 178 28.07 5.20 0.64
N ALA A 179 28.22 6.24 -0.16
CA ALA A 179 29.37 7.14 -0.11
C ALA A 179 29.52 7.81 1.28
N VAL A 180 28.41 8.29 1.86
CA VAL A 180 28.40 8.85 3.22
C VAL A 180 28.83 7.80 4.25
N ALA A 181 28.30 6.58 4.18
CA ALA A 181 28.68 5.51 5.09
C ALA A 181 30.17 5.15 4.98
N LEU A 182 30.70 5.07 3.74
CA LEU A 182 32.11 4.80 3.47
C LEU A 182 33.02 5.89 4.04
N ALA A 183 32.70 7.17 3.77
CA ALA A 183 33.46 8.30 4.28
C ALA A 183 33.49 8.33 5.82
N LEU A 184 32.34 8.11 6.47
CA LEU A 184 32.24 8.06 7.92
C LEU A 184 32.92 6.82 8.54
N SER A 185 33.06 5.73 7.76
CA SER A 185 33.84 4.55 8.16
C SER A 185 35.34 4.70 7.92
N GLY A 186 35.78 5.78 7.25
CA GLY A 186 37.19 6.08 6.96
C GLY A 186 37.69 5.63 5.59
N ASP A 187 36.85 5.01 4.76
CA ASP A 187 37.18 4.64 3.38
C ASP A 187 36.83 5.78 2.41
N THR A 188 37.68 6.81 2.40
CA THR A 188 37.46 8.02 1.59
C THR A 188 37.58 7.77 0.10
N ASP A 189 38.45 6.83 -0.31
CA ASP A 189 38.71 6.54 -1.72
C ASP A 189 37.48 5.89 -2.37
N SER A 190 36.90 4.88 -1.71
CA SER A 190 35.65 4.27 -2.18
C SER A 190 34.48 5.26 -2.09
N ALA A 191 34.46 6.14 -1.08
CA ALA A 191 33.41 7.15 -0.96
C ALA A 191 33.40 8.13 -2.13
N GLU A 192 34.57 8.60 -2.58
CA GLU A 192 34.67 9.52 -3.73
C GLU A 192 34.10 8.89 -5.01
N ALA A 193 34.41 7.61 -5.25
CA ALA A 193 33.87 6.88 -6.39
C ALA A 193 32.33 6.77 -6.35
N GLU A 194 31.77 6.46 -5.18
CA GLU A 194 30.32 6.34 -4.99
C GLU A 194 29.60 7.72 -5.10
N PHE A 195 30.22 8.80 -4.62
CA PHE A 195 29.70 10.16 -4.83
C PHE A 195 29.72 10.57 -6.30
N ALA A 196 30.80 10.24 -7.02
CA ALA A 196 30.91 10.51 -8.45
C ALA A 196 29.81 9.78 -9.23
N GLU A 197 29.55 8.51 -8.90
CA GLU A 197 28.48 7.74 -9.53
C GLU A 197 27.08 8.28 -9.18
N ALA A 198 26.85 8.69 -7.93
CA ALA A 198 25.60 9.35 -7.52
C ALA A 198 25.35 10.63 -8.33
N ALA A 199 26.39 11.45 -8.53
CA ALA A 199 26.31 12.66 -9.35
C ALA A 199 26.05 12.34 -10.83
N ARG A 200 26.73 11.33 -11.38
CA ARG A 200 26.53 10.87 -12.76
C ARG A 200 25.08 10.44 -13.01
N LEU A 201 24.52 9.60 -12.13
CA LEU A 201 23.13 9.13 -12.20
C LEU A 201 22.12 10.28 -12.09
N LYS A 202 22.41 11.28 -11.24
CA LYS A 202 21.55 12.46 -11.13
C LYS A 202 21.53 13.27 -12.42
N CYS A 203 22.69 13.47 -13.06
CA CYS A 203 22.78 14.15 -14.35
C CYS A 203 22.05 13.37 -15.47
N GLU A 204 22.28 12.05 -15.56
CA GLU A 204 21.60 11.18 -16.55
C GLU A 204 20.07 11.28 -16.45
N ASN A 205 19.54 11.24 -15.22
CA ASN A 205 18.10 11.37 -14.97
C ASN A 205 17.56 12.76 -15.35
N LEU A 206 18.33 13.82 -15.12
CA LEU A 206 17.94 15.18 -15.51
C LEU A 206 17.94 15.36 -17.04
N ASP A 207 18.90 14.75 -17.73
CA ASP A 207 18.99 14.81 -19.18
C ASP A 207 17.89 13.99 -19.86
N ASP A 208 17.57 12.78 -19.36
CA ASP A 208 16.39 12.02 -19.83
C ASP A 208 15.09 12.79 -19.59
N PHE A 209 14.95 13.42 -18.42
CA PHE A 209 13.79 14.26 -18.13
C PHE A 209 13.66 15.45 -19.10
N ARG A 210 14.75 16.18 -19.37
CA ARG A 210 14.77 17.29 -20.33
C ARG A 210 14.43 16.84 -21.74
N ALA A 211 15.03 15.74 -22.19
CA ALA A 211 14.76 15.15 -23.50
C ALA A 211 13.28 14.77 -23.67
N ARG A 212 12.64 14.20 -22.63
CA ARG A 212 11.19 13.88 -22.64
C ARG A 212 10.30 15.12 -22.56
N ALA A 213 10.75 16.16 -21.87
CA ALA A 213 10.03 17.43 -21.76
C ALA A 213 10.20 18.32 -23.00
N GLY A 214 11.02 17.93 -23.98
CA GLY A 214 11.28 18.70 -25.19
C GLY A 214 12.05 20.00 -24.93
N MET A 215 12.81 20.06 -23.84
CA MET A 215 13.69 21.18 -23.46
C MET A 215 15.10 21.01 -23.99
#